data_AF-A0A8H6W9X3-F1
#
_entry.id   AF-A0A8H6W9X3-F1
#
_cell.length_a   1.000
_cell.length_b   1.000
_cell.length_c   1.000
_cell.angle_alpha   90.00
_cell.angle_beta   90.00
_cell.angle_gamma   90.00
#
_symmetry.space_group_name_H-M   'P 1'
#
loop_
_entity.id
_entity.type
_entity.pdbx_description
1 polymer ?
#
loop_
_entity_poly.entity_id
_entity_poly.type
_entity_poly.pdbx_seq_one_letter_code
_entity_poly.pdbx_strand_id
1 'polypeptide(L)'
;MDDPLPPVPASEPHRPFIIQPMWMSGVFSSPARTAELLQPEVDNAILARADYERLTKFYPTRYERLYYPMICGPALGFFLRSRGKSRQSAITAGIGGTLCLALTAMVYQSWTLIQFANSIEDKPGFMRAMENIQQKVGYTDEDKIGELDFGYVELVRNQSSKHISSPLKIPTSELMYHPRWMENAFSSRQKVTELLGPELDNSTLTRADYDKLHAFFPFSSLSDYHYLLSAPATVFYLHSPDKWRLRLMVGGAGAFLLCRYLNNRYRLSKHTALVNSLDDLDGVARAMEHVEQKVGQRPEDRTLSIKATVKAKAYPKAPFVPAERVAEPTSAPNEVRDTNTSDTAKAWDNIRHGRRADGSPLDPGQRK
;
A
#
# COMPACT_ATOMS: atom_id res chain seq x y z
N MET A 1 1.40 -15.64 -57.36
CA MET A 1 2.39 -15.65 -56.26
C MET A 1 1.75 -14.86 -55.15
N ASP A 2 1.19 -15.56 -54.18
CA ASP A 2 0.50 -14.94 -53.05
C ASP A 2 1.57 -14.58 -52.02
N ASP A 3 1.79 -13.29 -51.82
CA ASP A 3 2.69 -12.83 -50.77
C ASP A 3 2.17 -13.32 -49.42
N PRO A 4 3.00 -13.99 -48.59
CA PRO A 4 2.58 -14.45 -47.28
C PRO A 4 2.13 -13.25 -46.45
N LEU A 5 0.87 -13.30 -45.99
CA LEU A 5 0.31 -12.28 -45.11
C LEU A 5 1.27 -12.03 -43.93
N PRO A 6 1.53 -10.76 -43.58
CA PRO A 6 2.39 -10.43 -42.46
C PRO A 6 1.89 -11.13 -41.19
N PRO A 7 2.80 -11.66 -40.35
CA PRO A 7 2.42 -12.37 -39.13
C PRO A 7 1.54 -11.46 -38.27
N VAL A 8 0.37 -11.98 -37.87
CA VAL A 8 -0.54 -11.29 -36.96
C VAL A 8 0.25 -10.95 -35.69
N PRO A 9 0.35 -9.67 -35.29
CA PRO A 9 1.08 -9.29 -34.10
C PRO A 9 0.52 -10.05 -32.91
N ALA A 10 1.40 -10.67 -32.13
CA ALA A 10 1.03 -11.42 -30.94
C ALA A 10 0.12 -10.54 -30.07
N SER A 11 -1.08 -11.04 -29.75
CA SER A 11 -2.06 -10.31 -28.94
C SER A 11 -1.39 -9.82 -27.66
N GLU A 12 -1.34 -8.50 -27.45
CA GLU A 12 -0.75 -7.93 -26.24
C GLU A 12 -1.42 -8.53 -25.00
N PRO A 13 -0.65 -8.84 -23.94
CA PRO A 13 -1.21 -9.38 -22.71
C PRO A 13 -2.26 -8.42 -22.15
N HIS A 14 -3.43 -8.96 -21.80
CA HIS A 14 -4.54 -8.20 -21.25
C HIS A 14 -4.09 -7.39 -20.02
N ARG A 15 -4.07 -6.06 -20.14
CA ARG A 15 -3.84 -5.15 -19.01
C ARG A 15 -5.19 -4.73 -18.43
N PRO A 16 -5.38 -4.80 -17.10
CA PRO A 16 -6.59 -4.30 -16.47
C PRO A 16 -6.72 -2.79 -16.71
N PHE A 17 -7.94 -2.33 -16.98
CA PHE A 17 -8.25 -0.90 -17.11
C PHE A 17 -8.33 -0.28 -15.70
N ILE A 18 -7.31 0.50 -15.35
CA ILE A 18 -7.17 1.10 -14.02
C ILE A 18 -7.25 2.62 -14.14
N ILE A 19 -8.20 3.22 -13.42
CA ILE A 19 -8.30 4.67 -13.26
C ILE A 19 -7.84 5.04 -11.85
N GLN A 20 -6.97 6.06 -11.75
CA GLN A 20 -6.49 6.64 -10.49
C GLN A 20 -7.19 8.00 -10.25
N PRO A 21 -8.28 8.05 -9.48
CA PRO A 21 -9.15 9.24 -9.42
C PRO A 21 -8.44 10.47 -8.85
N MET A 22 -7.59 10.27 -7.83
CA MET A 22 -6.85 11.34 -7.15
C MET A 22 -5.73 11.92 -8.02
N TRP A 23 -5.03 11.07 -8.77
CA TRP A 23 -4.03 11.53 -9.73
C TRP A 23 -4.70 12.32 -10.86
N MET A 24 -5.77 11.75 -11.44
CA MET A 24 -6.52 12.43 -12.51
C MET A 24 -7.07 13.78 -12.07
N SER A 25 -7.57 13.92 -10.84
CA SER A 25 -8.08 15.21 -10.36
C SER A 25 -6.98 16.27 -10.18
N GLY A 26 -5.78 15.85 -9.78
CA GLY A 26 -4.61 16.74 -9.68
C GLY A 26 -4.10 17.17 -11.05
N VAL A 27 -3.99 16.23 -12.01
CA VAL A 27 -3.50 16.49 -13.36
C VAL A 27 -4.50 17.30 -14.19
N PHE A 28 -5.78 16.94 -14.13
CA PHE A 28 -6.88 17.59 -14.86
C PHE A 28 -7.59 18.64 -13.99
N SER A 29 -6.81 19.52 -13.37
CA SER A 29 -7.26 20.50 -12.38
C SER A 29 -8.05 21.68 -12.96
N SER A 30 -7.93 21.95 -14.27
CA SER A 30 -8.68 23.01 -14.96
C SER A 30 -9.02 22.60 -16.39
N PRO A 31 -10.06 23.17 -17.02
CA PRO A 31 -10.40 22.83 -18.41
C PRO A 31 -9.27 23.15 -19.39
N ALA A 32 -8.57 24.26 -19.17
CA ALA A 32 -7.41 24.66 -19.96
C ALA A 32 -6.28 23.63 -19.85
N ARG A 33 -5.95 23.19 -18.63
CA ARG A 33 -4.92 22.17 -18.41
C ARG A 33 -5.32 20.82 -19.01
N THR A 34 -6.60 20.45 -18.90
CA THR A 34 -7.13 19.23 -19.50
C THR A 34 -7.04 19.25 -21.01
N ALA A 35 -7.37 20.38 -21.66
CA ALA A 35 -7.22 20.54 -23.09
C ALA A 35 -5.74 20.52 -23.51
N GLU A 36 -4.87 21.24 -22.80
CA GLU A 36 -3.42 21.27 -23.05
C GLU A 36 -2.80 19.86 -23.06
N LEU A 37 -3.20 18.99 -22.13
CA LEU A 37 -2.65 17.66 -22.00
C LEU A 37 -3.26 16.65 -22.99
N LEU A 38 -4.57 16.73 -23.25
CA LEU A 38 -5.28 15.71 -24.04
C LEU A 38 -5.41 16.06 -25.52
N GLN A 39 -5.43 17.34 -25.89
CA GLN A 39 -5.58 17.75 -27.28
C GLN A 39 -4.49 17.13 -28.18
N PRO A 40 -3.20 17.08 -27.77
CA PRO A 40 -2.18 16.38 -28.56
C PRO A 40 -2.46 14.88 -28.73
N GLU A 41 -3.08 14.21 -27.76
CA GLU A 41 -3.39 12.78 -27.86
C GLU A 41 -4.56 12.53 -28.83
N VAL A 42 -5.48 13.49 -28.94
CA VAL A 42 -6.55 13.46 -29.95
C VAL A 42 -6.00 13.75 -31.34
N ASP A 43 -5.14 14.77 -31.48
CA ASP A 43 -4.55 15.17 -32.76
C ASP A 43 -3.67 14.06 -33.35
N ASN A 44 -3.03 13.25 -32.49
CA ASN A 44 -2.25 12.06 -32.87
C ASN A 44 -3.10 10.80 -33.04
N ALA A 45 -4.44 10.89 -32.98
CA ALA A 45 -5.37 9.76 -33.05
C ALA A 45 -5.11 8.63 -32.02
N ILE A 46 -4.51 8.97 -30.87
CA ILE A 46 -4.28 8.04 -29.75
C ILE A 46 -5.53 7.99 -28.87
N LEU A 47 -6.15 9.14 -28.62
CA LEU A 47 -7.36 9.27 -27.82
C LEU A 47 -8.57 9.52 -28.73
N ALA A 48 -9.60 8.69 -28.63
CA ALA A 48 -10.85 8.90 -29.34
C ALA A 48 -11.47 10.26 -28.98
N ARG A 49 -11.96 11.01 -29.97
CA ARG A 49 -12.56 12.34 -29.77
C ARG A 49 -13.72 12.31 -28.76
N ALA A 50 -14.53 11.27 -28.78
CA ALA A 50 -15.63 11.10 -27.82
C ALA A 50 -15.13 10.92 -26.38
N ASP A 51 -14.01 10.21 -26.17
CA ASP A 51 -13.41 10.02 -24.84
C ASP A 51 -12.77 11.32 -24.32
N TYR A 52 -12.18 12.13 -25.20
CA TYR A 52 -11.74 13.49 -24.88
C TYR A 52 -12.89 14.37 -24.38
N GLU A 53 -14.03 14.36 -25.07
CA GLU A 53 -15.21 15.14 -24.68
C GLU A 53 -15.81 14.63 -23.34
N ARG A 54 -15.83 13.32 -23.12
CA ARG A 54 -16.26 12.73 -21.84
C ARG A 54 -15.34 13.16 -20.70
N LEU A 55 -14.01 13.14 -20.89
CA LEU A 55 -13.03 13.51 -19.86
C LEU A 55 -13.08 15.01 -19.54
N THR A 56 -13.10 15.86 -20.56
CA THR A 56 -13.24 17.33 -20.39
C THR A 56 -14.57 17.74 -19.75
N LYS A 57 -15.64 16.96 -19.93
CA LYS A 57 -16.91 17.17 -19.21
C LYS A 57 -16.86 16.64 -17.77
N PHE A 58 -16.07 15.61 -17.51
CA PHE A 58 -15.95 15.00 -16.19
C PHE A 58 -15.04 15.80 -15.24
N TYR A 59 -13.94 16.37 -15.74
CA TYR A 59 -12.96 17.16 -15.01
C TYR A 59 -12.96 18.63 -15.46
N PRO A 60 -12.74 19.64 -14.57
CA PRO A 60 -12.32 19.55 -13.16
C PRO A 60 -13.47 19.57 -12.13
N THR A 61 -14.70 19.83 -12.56
CA THR A 61 -15.81 20.35 -11.74
C THR A 61 -16.40 19.38 -10.69
N ARG A 62 -15.85 18.16 -10.52
CA ARG A 62 -16.47 17.15 -9.65
C ARG A 62 -15.96 17.08 -8.22
N TYR A 63 -14.74 17.54 -7.92
CA TYR A 63 -14.17 17.39 -6.57
C TYR A 63 -14.61 18.45 -5.56
N GLU A 64 -15.18 19.57 -6.02
CA GLU A 64 -15.75 20.61 -5.15
C GLU A 64 -16.91 20.10 -4.27
N ARG A 65 -17.49 18.93 -4.60
CA ARG A 65 -18.65 18.38 -3.88
C ARG A 65 -18.32 17.77 -2.52
N LEU A 66 -17.05 17.55 -2.18
CA LEU A 66 -16.63 17.01 -0.88
C LEU A 66 -16.75 18.02 0.27
N TYR A 67 -16.94 19.32 -0.03
CA TYR A 67 -17.12 20.35 1.00
C TYR A 67 -18.54 20.37 1.59
N TYR A 68 -19.56 19.96 0.82
CA TYR A 68 -20.96 20.05 1.26
C TYR A 68 -21.28 19.23 2.51
N PRO A 69 -20.81 17.97 2.68
CA PRO A 69 -21.04 17.22 3.91
C PRO A 69 -20.56 17.94 5.17
N MET A 70 -19.41 18.63 5.09
CA MET A 70 -18.82 19.34 6.23
C MET A 70 -19.58 20.62 6.60
N ILE A 71 -20.33 21.21 5.68
CA ILE A 71 -21.12 22.43 5.95
C ILE A 71 -22.57 22.06 6.31
N CYS A 72 -23.16 21.13 5.56
CA CYS A 72 -24.58 20.76 5.70
C CYS A 72 -24.87 20.04 7.02
N GLY A 73 -23.95 19.22 7.53
CA GLY A 73 -24.13 18.56 8.83
C GLY A 73 -24.20 19.57 9.98
N PRO A 74 -23.18 20.42 10.21
CA PRO A 74 -23.26 21.47 11.22
C PRO A 74 -24.44 22.41 11.03
N ALA A 75 -24.81 22.76 9.79
CA ALA A 75 -26.00 23.56 9.50
C ALA A 75 -27.30 22.87 9.95
N LEU A 76 -27.44 21.56 9.73
CA LEU A 76 -28.57 20.77 10.23
C LEU A 76 -28.60 20.74 11.76
N GLY A 77 -27.44 20.58 12.39
CA GLY A 77 -27.32 20.63 13.85
C GLY A 77 -27.73 21.99 14.41
N PHE A 78 -27.21 23.08 13.83
CA PHE A 78 -27.56 24.45 14.20
C PHE A 78 -29.05 24.74 13.99
N PHE A 79 -29.61 24.32 12.86
CA PHE A 79 -31.04 24.45 12.57
C PHE A 79 -31.89 23.76 13.63
N LEU A 80 -31.58 22.52 14.01
CA LEU A 80 -32.31 21.82 15.06
C LEU A 80 -32.15 22.49 16.42
N ARG A 81 -30.98 23.07 16.72
CA ARG A 81 -30.77 23.87 17.94
C ARG A 81 -31.66 25.11 17.98
N SER A 82 -31.81 25.79 16.84
CA SER A 82 -32.67 26.99 16.71
C SER A 82 -34.16 26.68 16.90
N ARG A 83 -34.58 25.44 16.62
CA ARG A 83 -35.94 24.92 16.81
C ARG A 83 -36.22 24.43 18.24
N GLY A 84 -35.41 24.85 19.21
CA GLY A 84 -35.59 24.50 20.63
C GLY A 84 -35.26 23.06 20.99
N LYS A 85 -34.61 22.28 20.10
CA LYS A 85 -34.10 20.95 20.47
C LYS A 85 -32.93 21.10 21.43
N SER A 86 -32.75 20.09 22.28
CA SER A 86 -31.63 20.07 23.23
C SER A 86 -30.29 20.19 22.51
N ARG A 87 -29.31 20.83 23.16
CA ARG A 87 -27.95 21.01 22.62
C ARG A 87 -27.36 19.67 22.15
N GLN A 88 -27.60 18.60 22.90
CA GLN A 88 -27.15 17.25 22.54
C GLN A 88 -27.84 16.72 21.28
N SER A 89 -29.17 16.87 21.16
CA SER A 89 -29.89 16.43 19.96
C SER A 89 -29.43 17.18 18.70
N ALA A 90 -29.12 18.47 18.84
CA ALA A 90 -28.58 19.29 17.76
C ALA A 90 -27.18 18.84 17.33
N ILE A 91 -26.27 18.61 18.29
CA ILE A 91 -24.91 18.14 17.99
C ILE A 91 -24.94 16.76 17.32
N THR A 92 -25.73 15.82 17.86
CA THR A 92 -25.83 14.45 17.30
C THR A 92 -26.40 14.46 15.89
N ALA A 93 -27.44 15.25 15.63
CA ALA A 93 -27.97 15.39 14.28
C ALA A 93 -26.98 16.07 13.33
N GLY A 94 -26.17 17.00 13.84
CA GLY A 94 -25.12 17.61 13.04
C GLY A 94 -24.05 16.62 12.62
N ILE A 95 -23.49 15.86 13.57
CA ILE A 95 -22.49 14.81 13.30
C ILE A 95 -23.07 13.70 12.41
N GLY A 96 -24.27 13.21 12.75
CA GLY A 96 -24.95 12.17 11.97
C GLY A 96 -25.26 12.62 10.55
N GLY A 97 -25.69 13.88 10.38
CA GLY A 97 -25.88 14.51 9.08
C GLY A 97 -24.59 14.59 8.28
N THR A 98 -23.49 15.06 8.89
CA THR A 98 -22.16 15.10 8.25
C THR A 98 -21.75 13.71 7.75
N LEU A 99 -21.83 12.70 8.62
CA LEU A 99 -21.41 11.33 8.29
C LEU A 99 -22.27 10.72 7.18
N CYS A 100 -23.60 10.87 7.27
CA CYS A 100 -24.52 10.36 6.26
C CYS A 100 -24.28 11.01 4.89
N LEU A 101 -24.09 12.33 4.86
CA LEU A 101 -23.80 13.05 3.62
C LEU A 101 -22.41 12.70 3.08
N ALA A 102 -21.41 12.51 3.94
CA ALA A 102 -20.07 12.12 3.53
C ALA A 102 -20.07 10.72 2.88
N LEU A 103 -20.74 9.75 3.51
CA LEU A 103 -20.90 8.41 2.96
C LEU A 103 -21.66 8.43 1.62
N THR A 104 -22.76 9.18 1.56
CA THR A 104 -23.54 9.32 0.33
C THR A 104 -22.71 9.95 -0.78
N ALA A 105 -21.91 10.98 -0.47
CA ALA A 105 -21.01 11.61 -1.42
C ALA A 105 -19.92 10.63 -1.91
N MET A 106 -19.35 9.81 -1.03
CA MET A 106 -18.36 8.79 -1.40
C MET A 106 -18.95 7.71 -2.32
N VAL A 107 -20.13 7.19 -1.98
CA VAL A 107 -20.84 6.18 -2.80
C VAL A 107 -21.18 6.77 -4.16
N TYR A 108 -21.72 7.98 -4.19
CA TYR A 108 -22.03 8.69 -5.42
C TYR A 108 -20.76 8.92 -6.26
N GLN A 109 -19.66 9.37 -5.65
CA GLN A 109 -18.39 9.57 -6.34
C GLN A 109 -17.88 8.28 -6.97
N SER A 110 -17.85 7.19 -6.20
CA SER A 110 -17.43 5.86 -6.66
C SER A 110 -18.30 5.37 -7.81
N TRP A 111 -19.62 5.49 -7.66
CA TRP A 111 -20.57 5.14 -8.72
C TRP A 111 -20.33 5.96 -9.98
N THR A 112 -20.12 7.27 -9.86
CA THR A 112 -19.86 8.11 -11.02
C THR A 112 -18.53 7.84 -11.71
N LEU A 113 -17.49 7.45 -10.96
CA LEU A 113 -16.21 7.00 -11.51
C LEU A 113 -16.38 5.70 -12.28
N ILE A 114 -17.15 4.74 -11.74
CA ILE A 114 -17.50 3.50 -12.45
C ILE A 114 -18.26 3.81 -13.74
N GLN A 115 -19.25 4.71 -13.70
CA GLN A 115 -19.99 5.12 -14.89
C GLN A 115 -19.08 5.78 -15.93
N PHE A 116 -18.16 6.64 -15.50
CA PHE A 116 -17.17 7.26 -16.39
C PHE A 116 -16.26 6.21 -17.02
N ALA A 117 -15.68 5.31 -16.22
CA ALA A 117 -14.84 4.21 -16.67
C ALA A 117 -15.56 3.34 -17.73
N ASN A 118 -16.84 3.05 -17.49
CA ASN A 118 -17.68 2.28 -18.41
C ASN A 118 -18.06 3.07 -19.68
N SER A 119 -18.08 4.39 -19.62
CA SER A 119 -18.38 5.26 -20.77
C SER A 119 -17.20 5.43 -21.73
N ILE A 120 -15.99 5.03 -21.33
CA ILE A 120 -14.81 5.05 -22.20
C ILE A 120 -14.95 3.97 -23.28
N GLU A 121 -14.92 4.42 -24.52
CA GLU A 121 -15.16 3.63 -25.72
C GLU A 121 -13.89 2.89 -26.14
N ASP A 122 -12.79 3.63 -26.28
CA ASP A 122 -11.48 3.07 -26.60
C ASP A 122 -10.59 3.01 -25.34
N LYS A 123 -10.77 1.95 -24.54
CA LYS A 123 -9.98 1.76 -23.32
C LYS A 123 -8.47 1.65 -23.60
N PRO A 124 -8.00 0.88 -24.61
CA PRO A 124 -6.58 0.85 -24.96
C PRO A 124 -6.02 2.22 -25.35
N GLY A 125 -6.71 2.97 -26.21
CA GLY A 125 -6.31 4.33 -26.61
C GLY A 125 -6.27 5.29 -25.42
N PHE A 126 -7.28 5.21 -24.55
CA PHE A 126 -7.33 5.98 -23.31
C PHE A 126 -6.14 5.68 -22.39
N MET A 127 -5.83 4.40 -22.14
CA MET A 127 -4.71 4.02 -21.27
C MET A 127 -3.37 4.52 -21.85
N ARG A 128 -3.16 4.36 -23.15
CA ARG A 128 -1.97 4.87 -23.84
C ARG A 128 -1.84 6.39 -23.73
N ALA A 129 -2.96 7.12 -23.89
CA ALA A 129 -2.99 8.56 -23.68
C ALA A 129 -2.65 8.95 -22.24
N MET A 130 -3.16 8.23 -21.24
CA MET A 130 -2.83 8.48 -19.83
C MET A 130 -1.34 8.21 -19.53
N GLU A 131 -0.76 7.13 -20.07
CA GLU A 131 0.67 6.82 -19.95
C GLU A 131 1.54 7.94 -20.54
N ASN A 132 1.20 8.43 -21.75
CA ASN A 132 1.89 9.56 -22.39
C ASN A 132 1.82 10.83 -21.53
N ILE A 133 0.64 11.12 -20.96
CA ILE A 133 0.44 12.28 -20.09
C ILE A 133 1.23 12.13 -18.79
N GLN A 134 1.25 10.94 -18.20
CA GLN A 134 2.02 10.68 -16.98
C GLN A 134 3.51 10.93 -17.19
N GLN A 135 4.05 10.49 -18.34
CA GLN A 135 5.43 10.78 -18.75
C GLN A 135 5.66 12.29 -18.93
N LYS A 136 4.74 13.00 -19.62
CA LYS A 136 4.84 14.46 -19.86
C LYS A 136 4.81 15.29 -18.58
N VAL A 137 3.98 14.90 -17.61
CA VAL A 137 3.82 15.63 -16.34
C VAL A 137 4.98 15.33 -15.36
N GLY A 138 5.89 14.41 -15.71
CA GLY A 138 7.04 14.06 -14.87
C GLY A 138 6.68 13.18 -13.68
N TYR A 139 5.55 12.48 -13.73
CA TYR A 139 5.18 11.48 -12.73
C TYR A 139 5.84 10.13 -13.07
N THR A 140 7.17 10.13 -13.16
CA THR A 140 8.01 8.94 -13.39
C THR A 140 8.63 8.39 -12.10
N ASP A 141 7.98 8.59 -10.96
CA ASP A 141 8.33 7.88 -9.73
C ASP A 141 7.41 6.66 -9.60
N GLU A 142 7.88 5.51 -10.09
CA GLU A 142 7.36 4.17 -9.74
C GLU A 142 7.27 4.00 -8.20
N ASP A 143 8.02 4.79 -7.43
CA ASP A 143 8.08 4.77 -5.97
C ASP A 143 6.96 5.54 -5.25
N LYS A 144 6.25 6.47 -5.91
CA LYS A 144 5.21 7.31 -5.25
C LYS A 144 3.77 6.95 -5.60
N ILE A 145 3.56 6.09 -6.59
CA ILE A 145 2.22 5.57 -6.93
C ILE A 145 1.64 4.78 -5.73
N GLY A 146 2.49 4.23 -4.85
CA GLY A 146 2.06 3.46 -3.67
C GLY A 146 1.64 4.26 -2.43
N GLU A 147 1.87 5.58 -2.36
CA GLU A 147 1.85 6.27 -1.06
C GLU A 147 0.56 7.05 -0.72
N LEU A 148 -0.30 7.33 -1.71
CA LEU A 148 -1.55 8.09 -1.51
C LEU A 148 -2.74 7.51 -2.30
N ASP A 149 -2.77 6.19 -2.46
CA ASP A 149 -3.74 5.52 -3.32
C ASP A 149 -5.06 5.17 -2.62
N PHE A 150 -5.89 6.19 -2.44
CA PHE A 150 -7.28 6.02 -2.02
C PHE A 150 -8.16 5.75 -3.24
N GLY A 151 -8.22 4.50 -3.70
CA GLY A 151 -9.35 3.97 -4.47
C GLY A 151 -9.04 3.50 -5.89
N TYR A 152 -8.58 2.25 -6.00
CA TYR A 152 -8.68 1.49 -7.24
C TYR A 152 -10.13 1.02 -7.46
N VAL A 153 -10.66 1.30 -8.66
CA VAL A 153 -11.82 0.59 -9.22
C VAL A 153 -11.29 -0.34 -10.30
N GLU A 154 -11.01 -1.58 -9.93
CA GLU A 154 -10.68 -2.61 -10.91
C GLU A 154 -12.00 -3.13 -11.51
N LEU A 155 -12.27 -2.76 -12.77
CA LEU A 155 -13.41 -3.28 -13.53
C LEU A 155 -13.06 -4.67 -14.07
N VAL A 156 -12.99 -5.67 -13.19
CA VAL A 156 -12.82 -7.06 -13.60
C VAL A 156 -14.16 -7.56 -14.15
N ARG A 157 -14.42 -7.30 -15.44
CA ARG A 157 -15.48 -8.02 -16.17
C ARG A 157 -14.86 -9.20 -16.90
N ASN A 158 -14.73 -10.30 -16.18
CA ASN A 158 -14.37 -11.60 -16.72
C ASN A 158 -15.61 -12.18 -17.43
N GLN A 159 -15.57 -12.32 -18.75
CA GLN A 159 -16.21 -13.43 -19.49
C GLN A 159 -15.94 -13.28 -21.00
N SER A 160 -15.28 -14.30 -21.57
CA SER A 160 -15.18 -14.64 -22.99
C SER A 160 -13.81 -14.46 -23.66
N SER A 161 -12.85 -15.30 -23.28
CA SER A 161 -11.94 -15.93 -24.24
C SER A 161 -11.37 -17.23 -23.66
N LYS A 162 -12.21 -18.27 -23.64
CA LYS A 162 -11.73 -19.64 -23.64
C LYS A 162 -11.17 -19.93 -25.04
N HIS A 163 -9.97 -20.49 -25.07
CA HIS A 163 -9.19 -20.96 -26.24
C HIS A 163 -8.41 -19.86 -26.99
N ILE A 164 -7.07 -19.89 -26.88
CA ILE A 164 -6.15 -20.44 -27.89
C ILE A 164 -4.70 -20.18 -27.43
N SER A 165 -3.84 -21.21 -27.62
CA SER A 165 -2.37 -21.27 -27.50
C SER A 165 -1.72 -20.93 -26.16
N SER A 166 -1.16 -21.95 -25.50
CA SER A 166 -0.28 -21.84 -24.33
C SER A 166 1.04 -21.14 -24.71
N PRO A 167 1.27 -19.88 -24.29
CA PRO A 167 2.57 -19.25 -24.47
C PRO A 167 3.57 -19.92 -23.52
N LEU A 168 4.85 -19.85 -23.88
CA LEU A 168 5.98 -20.27 -23.05
C LEU A 168 5.73 -19.80 -21.60
N LYS A 169 5.56 -20.75 -20.67
CA LYS A 169 5.36 -20.45 -19.24
C LYS A 169 6.63 -19.78 -18.71
N ILE A 170 6.70 -18.45 -18.79
CA ILE A 170 7.64 -17.69 -17.99
C ILE A 170 7.29 -18.03 -16.54
N PRO A 171 8.22 -18.57 -15.75
CA PRO A 171 7.96 -18.86 -14.34
C PRO A 171 7.58 -17.54 -13.67
N THR A 172 6.30 -17.41 -13.35
CA THR A 172 5.76 -16.32 -12.54
C THR A 172 5.91 -16.71 -11.09
N SER A 173 6.85 -16.08 -10.42
CA SER A 173 7.02 -16.13 -8.98
C SER A 173 5.80 -15.47 -8.32
N GLU A 174 5.07 -16.23 -7.51
CA GLU A 174 3.88 -15.75 -6.81
C GLU A 174 4.16 -15.74 -5.30
N LEU A 175 4.28 -14.55 -4.71
CA LEU A 175 4.38 -14.41 -3.25
C LEU A 175 2.96 -14.35 -2.68
N MET A 176 2.57 -15.37 -1.92
CA MET A 176 1.30 -15.43 -1.21
C MET A 176 1.51 -15.43 0.30
N TYR A 177 1.17 -14.35 1.00
CA TYR A 177 1.15 -14.31 2.47
C TYR A 177 -0.12 -13.67 3.04
N HIS A 178 -0.40 -13.87 4.33
CA HIS A 178 -1.53 -13.28 5.04
C HIS A 178 -1.03 -12.08 5.86
N PRO A 179 -1.43 -10.83 5.54
CA PRO A 179 -0.92 -9.62 6.19
C PRO A 179 -0.95 -9.70 7.72
N ARG A 180 -2.10 -10.11 8.28
CA ARG A 180 -2.26 -10.22 9.75
C ARG A 180 -1.35 -11.27 10.40
N TRP A 181 -1.04 -12.36 9.70
CA TRP A 181 -0.14 -13.37 10.24
C TRP A 181 1.30 -12.85 10.22
N MET A 182 1.70 -12.19 9.12
CA MET A 182 3.00 -11.52 9.02
C MET A 182 3.19 -10.44 10.09
N GLU A 183 2.20 -9.58 10.30
CA GLU A 183 2.24 -8.56 11.36
C GLU A 183 2.44 -9.17 12.76
N ASN A 184 1.81 -10.32 13.03
CA ASN A 184 1.94 -11.03 14.30
C ASN A 184 3.29 -11.74 14.45
N ALA A 185 3.76 -12.40 13.38
CA ALA A 185 5.07 -13.06 13.35
C ALA A 185 6.20 -12.02 13.52
N PHE A 186 6.08 -10.89 12.82
CA PHE A 186 7.02 -9.77 12.81
C PHE A 186 6.59 -8.61 13.72
N SER A 187 6.10 -8.95 14.91
CA SER A 187 5.54 -7.97 15.86
C SER A 187 6.58 -7.01 16.45
N SER A 188 7.88 -7.27 16.28
CA SER A 188 8.96 -6.40 16.75
C SER A 188 10.19 -6.48 15.84
N ARG A 189 11.04 -5.45 15.87
CA ARG A 189 12.32 -5.44 15.14
C ARG A 189 13.17 -6.66 15.49
N GLN A 190 13.21 -7.01 16.77
CA GLN A 190 13.93 -8.18 17.27
C GLN A 190 13.41 -9.48 16.63
N LYS A 191 12.09 -9.68 16.57
CA LYS A 191 11.53 -10.85 15.89
C LYS A 191 11.82 -10.89 14.41
N VAL A 192 11.85 -9.74 13.73
CA VAL A 192 12.24 -9.68 12.32
C VAL A 192 13.68 -10.17 12.15
N THR A 193 14.61 -9.65 12.96
CA THR A 193 16.01 -10.10 12.93
C THR A 193 16.16 -11.56 13.31
N GLU A 194 15.43 -12.04 14.32
CA GLU A 194 15.47 -13.43 14.78
C GLU A 194 14.97 -14.41 13.71
N LEU A 195 13.88 -14.06 13.01
CA LEU A 195 13.23 -14.93 12.04
C LEU A 195 13.85 -14.83 10.64
N LEU A 196 14.23 -13.63 10.18
CA LEU A 196 14.80 -13.40 8.85
C LEU A 196 16.33 -13.34 8.83
N GLY A 197 16.99 -13.10 9.96
CA GLY A 197 18.46 -13.07 10.05
C GLY A 197 19.11 -14.35 9.53
N PRO A 198 18.66 -15.54 9.96
CA PRO A 198 19.17 -16.80 9.41
C PRO A 198 18.94 -16.96 7.91
N GLU A 199 17.84 -16.41 7.37
CA GLU A 199 17.55 -16.48 5.94
C GLU A 199 18.45 -15.55 5.11
N LEU A 200 18.88 -14.43 5.70
CA LEU A 200 19.92 -13.58 5.14
C LEU A 200 21.29 -14.27 5.17
N ASP A 201 21.66 -14.88 6.31
CA ASP A 201 22.95 -15.59 6.46
C ASP A 201 23.06 -16.79 5.51
N ASN A 202 21.94 -17.50 5.28
CA ASN A 202 21.86 -18.62 4.33
C ASN A 202 21.75 -18.19 2.86
N SER A 203 21.79 -16.88 2.57
CA SER A 203 21.59 -16.31 1.21
C SER A 203 20.25 -16.68 0.56
N THR A 204 19.25 -17.11 1.33
CA THR A 204 17.87 -17.28 0.85
C THR A 204 17.24 -15.93 0.55
N LEU A 205 17.56 -14.92 1.37
CA LEU A 205 17.03 -13.56 1.29
C LEU A 205 18.16 -12.59 0.92
N THR A 206 17.91 -11.69 -0.03
CA THR A 206 18.89 -10.66 -0.39
C THR A 206 19.01 -9.62 0.72
N ARG A 207 20.17 -8.96 0.85
CA ARG A 207 20.35 -7.89 1.85
C ARG A 207 19.38 -6.72 1.63
N ALA A 208 19.12 -6.36 0.37
CA ALA A 208 18.20 -5.29 0.01
C ALA A 208 16.76 -5.62 0.45
N ASP A 209 16.28 -6.84 0.18
CA ASP A 209 14.95 -7.27 0.61
C ASP A 209 14.84 -7.44 2.12
N TYR A 210 15.90 -7.93 2.78
CA TYR A 210 15.98 -7.93 4.24
C TYR A 210 15.83 -6.53 4.82
N ASP A 211 16.55 -5.54 4.29
CA ASP A 211 16.49 -4.17 4.79
C ASP A 211 15.11 -3.54 4.53
N LYS A 212 14.43 -3.86 3.41
CA LYS A 212 13.04 -3.44 3.12
C LYS A 212 12.03 -4.08 4.09
N LEU A 213 12.12 -5.40 4.29
CA LEU A 213 11.27 -6.14 5.24
C LEU A 213 11.51 -5.67 6.67
N HIS A 214 12.77 -5.51 7.05
CA HIS A 214 13.14 -4.93 8.32
C HIS A 214 12.55 -3.53 8.41
N ALA A 215 12.81 -2.59 7.50
CA ALA A 215 12.24 -1.23 7.54
C ALA A 215 10.71 -1.21 7.69
N PHE A 216 10.00 -2.11 7.01
CA PHE A 216 8.54 -2.23 7.08
C PHE A 216 8.02 -2.76 8.42
N PHE A 217 8.73 -3.71 9.05
CA PHE A 217 8.31 -4.36 10.30
C PHE A 217 9.08 -3.85 11.54
N PRO A 218 8.44 -3.66 12.71
CA PRO A 218 7.05 -3.92 13.01
C PRO A 218 6.16 -2.88 12.36
N PHE A 219 5.13 -3.37 11.67
CA PHE A 219 4.12 -2.51 11.09
C PHE A 219 3.14 -2.15 12.21
N SER A 220 3.23 -0.90 12.68
CA SER A 220 2.25 -0.33 13.59
C SER A 220 0.94 -0.14 12.84
N SER A 221 0.15 -1.20 12.71
CA SER A 221 -1.16 -1.11 12.10
C SER A 221 -2.01 -0.13 12.92
N LEU A 222 -2.85 0.68 12.27
CA LEU A 222 -3.77 1.57 12.98
C LEU A 222 -4.84 0.80 13.79
N SER A 223 -4.73 -0.54 13.91
CA SER A 223 -5.62 -1.37 14.73
C SER A 223 -5.72 -0.90 16.16
N ASP A 224 -4.63 -0.40 16.72
CA ASP A 224 -4.60 0.04 18.12
C ASP A 224 -5.39 1.36 18.29
N TYR A 225 -5.55 2.12 17.22
CA TYR A 225 -6.38 3.33 17.18
C TYR A 225 -7.88 3.02 17.05
N HIS A 226 -8.29 1.77 16.82
CA HIS A 226 -9.71 1.38 16.86
C HIS A 226 -10.34 1.60 18.24
N TYR A 227 -9.53 1.50 19.30
CA TYR A 227 -9.99 1.77 20.66
C TYR A 227 -10.16 3.27 20.92
N LEU A 228 -9.34 4.12 20.30
CA LEU A 228 -9.41 5.57 20.50
C LEU A 228 -10.69 6.19 19.92
N LEU A 229 -11.26 5.60 18.87
CA LEU A 229 -12.53 6.06 18.28
C LEU A 229 -13.76 5.37 18.90
N SER A 230 -13.63 4.14 19.40
CA SER A 230 -14.75 3.43 20.04
C SER A 230 -14.94 3.79 21.52
N ALA A 231 -13.87 4.11 22.26
CA ALA A 231 -13.96 4.46 23.69
C ALA A 231 -14.85 5.68 23.96
N PRO A 232 -14.77 6.81 23.22
CA PRO A 232 -15.68 7.93 23.41
C PRO A 232 -17.14 7.55 23.13
N ALA A 233 -17.39 6.72 22.10
CA ALA A 233 -18.73 6.25 21.77
C ALA A 233 -19.31 5.36 22.87
N THR A 234 -18.50 4.48 23.48
CA THR A 234 -18.90 3.62 24.60
C THR A 234 -19.17 4.41 25.88
N VAL A 235 -18.30 5.37 26.23
CA VAL A 235 -18.51 6.25 27.40
C VAL A 235 -19.79 7.08 27.23
N PHE A 236 -20.03 7.60 26.02
CA PHE A 236 -21.23 8.38 25.70
C PHE A 236 -22.49 7.50 25.68
N TYR A 237 -22.39 6.25 25.23
CA TYR A 237 -23.47 5.26 25.27
C TYR A 237 -23.91 4.94 26.71
N LEU A 238 -22.96 4.72 27.62
CA LEU A 238 -23.24 4.38 29.02
C LEU A 238 -23.97 5.51 29.77
N HIS A 239 -23.68 6.77 29.43
CA HIS A 239 -24.29 7.95 30.03
C HIS A 239 -25.58 8.41 29.33
N SER A 240 -26.01 7.74 28.26
CA SER A 240 -27.18 8.15 27.48
C SER A 240 -28.47 7.47 27.97
N PRO A 241 -29.61 8.21 28.02
CA PRO A 241 -30.90 7.65 28.41
C PRO A 241 -31.38 6.57 27.43
N ASP A 242 -32.18 5.60 27.92
CA ASP A 242 -32.49 4.34 27.22
C ASP A 242 -32.95 4.47 25.76
N LYS A 243 -33.73 5.51 25.44
CA LYS A 243 -34.23 5.75 24.07
C LYS A 243 -33.12 6.14 23.06
N TRP A 244 -31.96 6.55 23.54
CA TRP A 244 -30.79 6.95 22.72
C TRP A 244 -29.72 5.87 22.62
N ARG A 245 -29.75 4.88 23.52
CA ARG A 245 -28.78 3.78 23.55
C ARG A 245 -28.73 3.05 22.22
N LEU A 246 -29.87 2.60 21.69
CA LEU A 246 -29.90 1.87 20.41
C LEU A 246 -29.32 2.69 19.23
N ARG A 247 -29.64 3.99 19.15
CA ARG A 247 -29.17 4.86 18.06
C ARG A 247 -27.68 5.12 18.12
N LEU A 248 -27.14 5.31 19.32
CA LEU A 248 -25.69 5.44 19.54
C LEU A 248 -24.98 4.11 19.31
N MET A 249 -25.60 2.98 19.65
CA MET A 249 -25.04 1.66 19.34
C MET A 249 -24.92 1.45 17.83
N VAL A 250 -25.97 1.75 17.07
CA VAL A 250 -25.95 1.61 15.60
C VAL A 250 -24.95 2.56 14.96
N GLY A 251 -24.92 3.84 15.39
CA GLY A 251 -23.95 4.82 14.89
C GLY A 251 -22.50 4.46 15.24
N GLY A 252 -22.26 4.04 16.48
CA GLY A 252 -20.97 3.58 16.96
C GLY A 252 -20.49 2.32 16.23
N ALA A 253 -21.39 1.34 16.03
CA ALA A 253 -21.10 0.15 15.24
C ALA A 253 -20.77 0.50 13.78
N GLY A 254 -21.52 1.42 13.16
CA GLY A 254 -21.24 1.90 11.80
C GLY A 254 -19.88 2.59 11.68
N ALA A 255 -19.56 3.50 12.60
CA ALA A 255 -18.26 4.17 12.64
C ALA A 255 -17.11 3.18 12.89
N PHE A 256 -17.30 2.22 13.80
CA PHE A 256 -16.34 1.15 14.08
C PHE A 256 -16.06 0.29 12.85
N LEU A 257 -17.12 -0.16 12.15
CA LEU A 257 -16.98 -0.95 10.93
C LEU A 257 -16.29 -0.15 9.81
N LEU A 258 -16.59 1.14 9.67
CA LEU A 258 -15.93 2.01 8.70
C LEU A 258 -14.43 2.17 9.01
N CYS A 259 -14.08 2.45 10.27
CA CYS A 259 -12.67 2.56 10.69
C CYS A 259 -11.92 1.26 10.46
N ARG A 260 -12.57 0.12 10.75
CA ARG A 260 -12.02 -1.22 10.48
C ARG A 260 -11.81 -1.45 8.98
N TYR A 261 -12.77 -1.05 8.15
CA TYR A 261 -12.67 -1.15 6.69
C TYR A 261 -11.53 -0.29 6.13
N LEU A 262 -11.45 0.99 6.52
CA LEU A 262 -10.39 1.90 6.09
C LEU A 262 -9.01 1.44 6.55
N ASN A 263 -8.87 0.97 7.79
CA ASN A 263 -7.61 0.42 8.29
C ASN A 263 -7.20 -0.85 7.52
N ASN A 264 -8.14 -1.77 7.27
CA ASN A 264 -7.87 -2.95 6.45
C ASN A 264 -7.40 -2.57 5.04
N ARG A 265 -8.02 -1.57 4.42
CA ARG A 265 -7.61 -1.05 3.11
C ARG A 265 -6.22 -0.43 3.14
N TYR A 266 -5.95 0.46 4.10
CA TYR A 266 -4.64 1.08 4.28
C TYR A 266 -3.55 0.04 4.47
N ARG A 267 -3.80 -0.96 5.33
CA ARG A 267 -2.91 -2.10 5.55
C ARG A 267 -2.63 -2.87 4.26
N LEU A 268 -3.67 -3.26 3.52
CA LEU A 268 -3.48 -3.97 2.25
C LEU A 268 -2.67 -3.15 1.24
N SER A 269 -2.91 -1.85 1.17
CA SER A 269 -2.14 -0.94 0.30
C SER A 269 -0.65 -0.94 0.66
N LYS A 270 -0.31 -0.81 1.95
CA LYS A 270 1.08 -0.80 2.41
C LYS A 270 1.78 -2.14 2.18
N HIS A 271 1.11 -3.25 2.43
CA HIS A 271 1.67 -4.56 2.11
C HIS A 271 1.83 -4.78 0.60
N THR A 272 0.91 -4.28 -0.22
CA THR A 272 1.03 -4.35 -1.69
C THR A 272 2.23 -3.53 -2.16
N ALA A 273 2.40 -2.31 -1.63
CA ALA A 273 3.56 -1.46 -1.93
C ALA A 273 4.87 -2.12 -1.51
N LEU A 274 4.92 -2.74 -0.32
CA LEU A 274 6.08 -3.52 0.12
C LEU A 274 6.41 -4.61 -0.90
N VAL A 275 5.44 -5.43 -1.29
CA VAL A 275 5.69 -6.56 -2.19
C VAL A 275 6.16 -6.10 -3.56
N ASN A 276 5.58 -5.02 -4.09
CA ASN A 276 6.01 -4.43 -5.35
C ASN A 276 7.43 -3.84 -5.27
N SER A 277 7.88 -3.47 -4.06
CA SER A 277 9.23 -2.96 -3.84
C SER A 277 10.29 -4.06 -3.67
N LEU A 278 9.92 -5.34 -3.54
CA LEU A 278 10.88 -6.43 -3.33
C LEU A 278 11.56 -6.82 -4.65
N ASP A 279 12.87 -7.08 -4.60
CA ASP A 279 13.69 -7.40 -5.77
C ASP A 279 13.67 -8.91 -6.08
N ASP A 280 13.75 -9.78 -5.07
CA ASP A 280 13.71 -11.24 -5.19
C ASP A 280 12.49 -11.85 -4.45
N LEU A 281 11.35 -11.89 -5.13
CA LEU A 281 10.13 -12.49 -4.58
C LEU A 281 10.27 -14.00 -4.27
N ASP A 282 11.09 -14.74 -5.02
CA ASP A 282 11.27 -16.18 -4.80
C ASP A 282 12.13 -16.47 -3.57
N GLY A 283 13.18 -15.66 -3.37
CA GLY A 283 13.96 -15.66 -2.13
C GLY A 283 13.09 -15.33 -0.92
N VAL A 284 12.29 -14.27 -1.03
CA VAL A 284 11.35 -13.87 0.04
C VAL A 284 10.31 -14.96 0.30
N ALA A 285 9.71 -15.56 -0.73
CA ALA A 285 8.71 -16.61 -0.57
C ALA A 285 9.27 -17.83 0.19
N ARG A 286 10.48 -18.29 -0.17
CA ARG A 286 11.17 -19.39 0.53
C ARG A 286 11.51 -19.03 1.96
N ALA A 287 12.01 -17.82 2.20
CA ALA A 287 12.26 -17.33 3.56
C ALA A 287 10.97 -17.34 4.40
N MET A 288 9.84 -16.91 3.82
CA MET A 288 8.55 -16.90 4.51
C MET A 288 8.03 -18.31 4.81
N GLU A 289 8.27 -19.28 3.92
CA GLU A 289 7.95 -20.70 4.17
C GLU A 289 8.75 -21.26 5.36
N HIS A 290 10.06 -20.96 5.44
CA HIS A 290 10.88 -21.35 6.59
C HIS A 290 10.40 -20.68 7.90
N VAL A 291 10.01 -19.40 7.83
CA VAL A 291 9.44 -18.70 8.98
C VAL A 291 8.10 -19.31 9.39
N GLU A 292 7.25 -19.70 8.44
CA GLU A 292 5.99 -20.38 8.70
C GLU A 292 6.20 -21.72 9.41
N GLN A 293 7.20 -22.50 8.99
CA GLN A 293 7.57 -23.75 9.66
C GLN A 293 8.05 -23.51 11.11
N LYS A 294 8.73 -22.38 11.39
CA LYS A 294 9.24 -22.03 12.73
C LYS A 294 8.15 -21.48 13.66
N VAL A 295 7.31 -20.57 13.17
CA VAL A 295 6.32 -19.83 13.99
C VAL A 295 4.97 -20.57 14.09
N GLY A 296 4.70 -21.49 13.17
CA GLY A 296 3.46 -22.23 13.08
C GLY A 296 2.64 -21.83 11.85
N GLN A 297 1.79 -22.76 11.40
CA GLN A 297 1.05 -22.65 10.15
C GLN A 297 0.22 -21.37 10.07
N ARG A 298 0.24 -20.78 8.88
CA ARG A 298 -0.63 -19.68 8.50
C ARG A 298 -2.09 -20.15 8.56
N PRO A 299 -3.05 -19.29 8.96
CA PRO A 299 -4.46 -19.61 8.80
C PRO A 299 -4.77 -19.95 7.34
N GLU A 300 -5.41 -21.09 7.08
CA GLU A 300 -5.82 -21.51 5.73
C GLU A 300 -6.83 -20.54 5.08
N ASP A 301 -7.36 -19.59 5.84
CA ASP A 301 -8.34 -18.61 5.37
C ASP A 301 -7.73 -17.74 4.24
N ARG A 302 -8.21 -18.01 3.02
CA ARG A 302 -7.74 -17.39 1.77
C ARG A 302 -8.26 -15.97 1.55
N THR A 303 -9.18 -15.50 2.39
CA THR A 303 -9.95 -14.27 2.14
C THR A 303 -9.10 -12.99 2.07
N LEU A 304 -7.87 -12.99 2.60
CA LEU A 304 -6.96 -11.84 2.57
C LEU A 304 -5.52 -12.27 2.19
N SER A 305 -5.37 -12.96 1.07
CA SER A 305 -4.04 -13.21 0.49
C SER A 305 -3.67 -12.11 -0.50
N ILE A 306 -2.48 -11.55 -0.36
CA ILE A 306 -1.89 -10.71 -1.41
C ILE A 306 -1.22 -11.67 -2.39
N LYS A 307 -1.56 -11.55 -3.67
CA LYS A 307 -0.93 -12.27 -4.77
C LYS A 307 -0.17 -11.24 -5.58
N ALA A 308 1.15 -11.27 -5.51
CA ALA A 308 1.98 -10.47 -6.39
C ALA A 308 2.62 -11.37 -7.43
N THR A 309 2.51 -10.95 -8.69
CA THR A 309 3.11 -11.64 -9.83
C THR A 309 4.15 -10.70 -10.40
N VAL A 310 5.43 -10.98 -10.14
CA VAL A 310 6.52 -10.24 -10.79
C VAL A 310 6.91 -11.00 -12.06
N LYS A 311 7.05 -10.28 -13.15
CA LYS A 311 7.71 -10.81 -14.35
C LYS A 311 9.19 -10.95 -14.00
N ALA A 312 9.58 -12.16 -13.59
CA ALA A 312 10.95 -12.44 -13.20
C ALA A 312 11.92 -11.95 -14.28
N LYS A 313 12.84 -11.06 -13.93
CA LYS A 313 14.07 -10.89 -14.69
C LYS A 313 14.79 -12.22 -14.54
N ALA A 314 15.03 -12.93 -15.65
CA ALA A 314 15.63 -14.26 -15.62
C ALA A 314 17.07 -14.15 -15.10
N TYR A 315 17.25 -14.29 -13.78
CA TYR A 315 18.56 -14.52 -13.21
C TYR A 315 18.89 -16.00 -13.39
N PRO A 316 20.11 -16.34 -13.84
CA PRO A 316 20.52 -17.72 -13.95
C PRO A 316 20.44 -18.35 -12.55
N LYS A 317 19.56 -19.34 -12.42
CA LYS A 317 19.36 -20.10 -11.19
C LYS A 317 20.71 -20.71 -10.79
N ALA A 318 21.35 -20.16 -9.77
CA ALA A 318 22.56 -20.76 -9.22
C ALA A 318 22.23 -22.20 -8.81
N PRO A 319 23.06 -23.20 -9.18
CA PRO A 319 22.82 -24.58 -8.80
C PRO A 319 22.68 -24.65 -7.28
N PHE A 320 21.57 -25.22 -6.83
CA PHE A 320 21.37 -25.56 -5.42
C PHE A 320 22.45 -26.57 -5.05
N VAL A 321 23.47 -26.10 -4.33
CA VAL A 321 24.40 -26.97 -3.63
C VAL A 321 23.70 -27.30 -2.31
N PRO A 322 23.26 -28.56 -2.09
CA PRO A 322 22.78 -28.96 -0.78
C PRO A 322 23.86 -28.58 0.22
N ALA A 323 23.48 -28.00 1.35
CA ALA A 323 24.38 -27.82 2.47
C ALA A 323 24.83 -29.21 2.93
N GLU A 324 25.87 -29.75 2.27
CA GLU A 324 26.67 -30.83 2.77
C GLU A 324 27.12 -30.36 4.14
N ARG A 325 26.80 -31.16 5.16
CA ARG A 325 27.11 -30.88 6.56
C ARG A 325 28.59 -30.53 6.65
N VAL A 326 28.91 -29.24 6.60
CA VAL A 326 30.19 -28.72 7.02
C VAL A 326 30.22 -29.06 8.50
N ALA A 327 31.01 -30.07 8.85
CA ALA A 327 31.26 -30.45 10.22
C ALA A 327 31.53 -29.18 11.02
N GLU A 328 30.83 -29.03 12.15
CA GLU A 328 31.03 -27.93 13.09
C GLU A 328 32.54 -27.64 13.23
N PRO A 329 33.02 -26.44 12.85
CA PRO A 329 34.35 -26.03 13.24
C PRO A 329 34.32 -25.94 14.76
N THR A 330 34.97 -26.89 15.42
CA THR A 330 35.23 -26.87 16.85
C THR A 330 36.28 -25.79 17.15
N SER A 331 35.97 -24.53 16.85
CA SER A 331 36.80 -23.37 17.18
C SER A 331 35.90 -22.19 17.50
N ALA A 332 35.99 -21.76 18.77
CA ALA A 332 35.07 -20.89 19.48
C ALA A 332 34.77 -19.54 18.78
N PRO A 333 33.51 -19.26 18.42
CA PRO A 333 33.07 -17.92 18.02
C PRO A 333 33.11 -16.90 19.18
N ASN A 334 33.14 -17.37 20.42
CA ASN A 334 33.13 -16.51 21.61
C ASN A 334 34.49 -15.85 21.88
N GLU A 335 35.61 -16.46 21.46
CA GLU A 335 36.96 -15.94 21.76
C GLU A 335 37.27 -14.65 20.98
N VAL A 336 36.75 -14.51 19.75
CA VAL A 336 36.88 -13.28 18.94
C VAL A 336 35.91 -12.18 19.39
N ARG A 337 34.78 -12.56 20.01
CA ARG A 337 33.78 -11.61 20.52
C ARG A 337 34.19 -11.02 21.86
N ASP A 338 34.81 -11.83 22.72
CA ASP A 338 35.32 -11.41 24.03
C ASP A 338 36.59 -10.56 23.91
N THR A 339 37.45 -10.82 22.92
CA THR A 339 38.64 -9.97 22.64
C THR A 339 38.25 -8.59 22.08
N ASN A 340 37.28 -8.52 21.16
CA ASN A 340 36.86 -7.23 20.57
C ASN A 340 36.01 -6.34 21.52
N THR A 341 35.29 -6.93 22.47
CA THR A 341 34.52 -6.16 23.47
C THR A 341 35.40 -5.66 24.62
N SER A 342 36.46 -6.39 24.98
CA SER A 342 37.47 -5.97 25.96
C SER A 342 38.21 -4.70 25.52
N ASP A 343 38.64 -4.66 24.26
CA ASP A 343 39.47 -3.57 23.75
C ASP A 343 38.68 -2.27 23.54
N THR A 344 37.40 -2.38 23.17
CA THR A 344 36.53 -1.21 23.03
C THR A 344 36.17 -0.58 24.37
N ALA A 345 35.92 -1.39 25.41
CA ALA A 345 35.66 -0.86 26.76
C ALA A 345 36.87 -0.11 27.33
N LYS A 346 38.08 -0.68 27.21
CA LYS A 346 39.33 -0.02 27.63
C LYS A 346 39.61 1.26 26.83
N ALA A 347 39.35 1.28 25.53
CA ALA A 347 39.52 2.47 24.71
C ALA A 347 38.66 3.65 25.20
N TRP A 348 37.41 3.38 25.57
CA TRP A 348 36.51 4.42 26.10
C TRP A 348 36.89 4.92 27.49
N ASP A 349 37.38 4.04 28.36
CA ASP A 349 37.91 4.46 29.67
C ASP A 349 39.17 5.32 29.52
N ASN A 350 40.07 4.99 28.58
CA ASN A 350 41.25 5.79 28.30
C ASN A 350 40.89 7.21 27.82
N ILE A 351 39.89 7.34 26.95
CA ILE A 351 39.39 8.64 26.46
C ILE A 351 38.81 9.46 27.63
N ARG A 352 38.05 8.85 28.54
CA ARG A 352 37.51 9.52 29.74
C ARG A 352 38.60 10.06 30.68
N HIS A 353 39.77 9.44 30.69
CA HIS A 353 40.94 9.89 31.47
C HIS A 353 41.87 10.83 30.70
N GLY A 354 41.44 11.35 29.54
CA GLY A 354 42.24 12.28 28.74
C GLY A 354 43.48 11.62 28.11
N ARG A 355 43.39 10.32 27.79
CA ARG A 355 44.40 9.56 27.06
C ARG A 355 43.83 9.13 25.71
N ARG A 356 44.71 8.77 24.77
CA ARG A 356 44.31 8.15 23.50
C ARG A 356 43.72 6.77 23.76
N ALA A 357 42.97 6.22 22.79
CA ALA A 357 42.30 4.92 22.91
C ALA A 357 43.25 3.77 23.29
N ASP A 358 44.50 3.83 22.83
CA ASP A 358 45.58 2.89 23.15
C ASP A 358 46.21 3.09 24.55
N GLY A 359 45.80 4.12 25.30
CA GLY A 359 46.33 4.46 26.62
C GLY A 359 47.48 5.47 26.61
N SER A 360 47.91 5.94 25.43
CA SER A 360 49.01 6.90 25.30
C SER A 360 48.60 8.30 25.77
N PRO A 361 49.49 9.08 26.41
CA PRO A 361 49.19 10.45 26.84
C PRO A 361 48.88 11.35 25.62
N LEU A 362 47.91 12.25 25.78
CA LEU A 362 47.61 13.27 24.77
C LEU A 362 48.78 14.28 24.71
N ASP A 363 49.27 14.54 23.51
CA ASP A 363 50.38 15.46 23.26
C ASP A 363 50.03 16.87 23.77
N PRO A 364 50.85 17.50 24.63
CA PRO A 364 50.51 18.77 25.28
C PRO A 364 50.36 19.97 24.32
N GLY A 365 50.62 19.80 23.02
CA GLY A 365 50.54 20.85 22.01
C GLY A 365 49.21 20.97 21.24
N GLN A 366 48.19 20.15 21.52
CA GLN A 366 46.95 20.10 20.70
C GLN A 366 45.68 20.67 21.34
N ARG A 367 45.76 21.37 22.49
CA ARG A 367 44.62 22.14 23.02
C ARG A 367 44.54 23.50 22.32
N LYS A 368 43.69 23.61 21.30
CA LYS A 368 43.18 24.89 20.78
C LYS A 368 41.79 25.16 21.32
#